data_AF-A0A348UK99-F1
#
_entry.id   AF-A0A348UK99-F1
#
_cell.length_a   1.000
_cell.length_b   1.000
_cell.length_c   1.000
_cell.angle_alpha   90.00
_cell.angle_beta   90.00
_cell.angle_gamma   90.00
#
_symmetry.space_group_name_H-M   'P 1'
#
loop_
_entity.id
_entity.type
_entity.pdbx_description
1 polymer ?
#
loop_
_entity_poly.entity_id
_entity_poly.type
_entity_poly.pdbx_seq_one_letter_code
_entity_poly.pdbx_strand_id
1 'polypeptide(L)'
;SGTVRVGNGGELGVSGDIDLNGGLLTVNGTGRLVADNLNANAGARITGTGRIALDSTLRAGSGSTLAPGNSPGLLTINGDLTIDGGTLLIELAGADPGQYDVLRVEGDLAFNSGAFNLSLLDGFKPAGNSEFRVIEVRDTLSLNTGAVTFG
;
A
#
# COMPACT_ATOMS: atom_id res chain seq x y z
N SER A 1 5.38 16.56 -11.45
CA SER A 1 4.88 15.18 -11.25
C SER A 1 3.41 15.11 -11.63
N GLY A 2 2.96 14.00 -12.20
CA GLY A 2 1.58 13.80 -12.66
C GLY A 2 0.73 13.03 -11.65
N THR A 3 -0.58 12.97 -11.92
CA THR A 3 -1.52 12.11 -11.20
C THR A 3 -2.13 11.11 -12.17
N VAL A 4 -2.14 9.84 -11.79
CA VAL A 4 -2.93 8.79 -12.44
C VAL A 4 -4.02 8.37 -11.47
N ARG A 5 -5.27 8.39 -11.92
CA ARG A 5 -6.42 7.99 -11.10
C ARG A 5 -7.24 6.94 -11.83
N VAL A 6 -7.36 5.78 -11.22
CA VAL A 6 -8.36 4.76 -11.55
C VAL A 6 -9.54 4.94 -10.60
N GLY A 7 -10.66 5.43 -11.15
CA GLY A 7 -11.89 5.67 -10.40
C GLY A 7 -12.63 4.38 -10.05
N ASN A 8 -13.68 4.51 -9.23
CA ASN A 8 -14.56 3.39 -8.89
C ASN A 8 -15.16 2.77 -10.16
N GLY A 9 -15.04 1.45 -10.29
CA GLY A 9 -15.49 0.69 -11.47
C GLY A 9 -14.65 0.90 -12.73
N GLY A 10 -13.64 1.77 -12.68
CA GLY A 10 -12.73 2.01 -13.78
C GLY A 10 -11.63 0.96 -13.86
N GLU A 11 -11.09 0.78 -15.06
CA GLU A 11 -9.94 -0.09 -15.29
C GLU A 11 -8.87 0.66 -16.09
N LEU A 12 -7.62 0.54 -15.64
CA LEU A 12 -6.45 0.89 -16.43
C LEU A 12 -5.62 -0.38 -16.64
N GLY A 13 -5.55 -0.85 -17.87
CA GLY A 13 -4.67 -1.93 -18.27
C GLY A 13 -3.43 -1.40 -18.98
N VAL A 14 -2.26 -1.80 -18.50
CA VAL A 14 -0.97 -1.58 -19.15
C VAL A 14 -0.41 -2.96 -19.49
N SER A 15 -0.07 -3.18 -20.75
CA SER A 15 0.68 -4.39 -21.15
C SER A 15 2.16 -4.12 -20.91
N GLY A 16 2.74 -4.77 -19.91
CA GLY A 16 4.11 -4.52 -19.44
C GLY A 16 4.18 -3.77 -18.11
N ASP A 17 5.37 -3.26 -17.83
CA ASP A 17 5.71 -2.63 -16.55
C ASP A 17 5.23 -1.17 -16.45
N ILE A 18 4.91 -0.76 -15.22
CA ILE A 18 4.69 0.64 -14.86
C ILE A 18 5.83 1.12 -13.97
N ASP A 19 6.57 2.12 -14.43
CA ASP A 19 7.56 2.85 -13.62
C ASP A 19 7.00 4.19 -13.13
N LEU A 20 6.64 4.25 -11.86
CA LEU A 20 6.16 5.47 -11.21
C LEU A 20 7.36 6.28 -10.69
N ASN A 21 7.91 7.13 -11.56
CA ASN A 21 9.02 8.05 -11.27
C ASN A 21 8.55 9.34 -10.60
N GLY A 22 8.04 9.19 -9.37
CA GLY A 22 7.36 10.27 -8.66
C GLY A 22 5.87 10.37 -8.97
N GLY A 23 5.19 11.30 -8.31
CA GLY A 23 3.76 11.57 -8.57
C GLY A 23 2.81 10.63 -7.84
N LEU A 24 1.53 10.76 -8.15
CA LEU A 24 0.45 10.12 -7.42
C LEU A 24 -0.27 9.10 -8.30
N LEU A 25 -0.29 7.84 -7.86
CA LEU A 25 -1.19 6.81 -8.37
C LEU A 25 -2.30 6.59 -7.34
N THR A 26 -3.55 6.71 -7.77
CA THR A 26 -4.72 6.41 -6.94
C THR A 26 -5.62 5.40 -7.61
N VAL A 27 -5.95 4.31 -6.92
CA VAL A 27 -6.94 3.30 -7.36
C VAL A 27 -8.04 3.22 -6.32
N ASN A 28 -9.30 3.51 -6.65
CA ASN A 28 -10.38 3.62 -5.65
C ASN A 28 -11.55 2.67 -5.86
N GLY A 29 -12.16 2.25 -4.75
CA GLY A 29 -13.39 1.46 -4.74
C GLY A 29 -13.21 0.14 -5.47
N THR A 30 -14.08 -0.13 -6.44
CA THR A 30 -13.97 -1.32 -7.30
C THR A 30 -13.02 -1.12 -8.49
N GLY A 31 -12.30 0.01 -8.55
CA GLY A 31 -11.34 0.31 -9.60
C GLY A 31 -10.16 -0.66 -9.62
N ARG A 32 -9.65 -0.92 -10.83
CA ARG A 32 -8.60 -1.91 -11.07
C ARG A 32 -7.46 -1.35 -11.92
N LEU A 33 -6.23 -1.42 -11.42
CA LEU A 33 -5.02 -1.28 -12.22
C LEU A 33 -4.52 -2.67 -12.61
N VAL A 34 -4.11 -2.87 -13.86
CA VAL A 34 -3.52 -4.12 -14.36
C VAL A 34 -2.19 -3.81 -15.03
N ALA A 35 -1.14 -4.53 -14.66
CA ALA A 35 0.19 -4.43 -15.26
C ALA A 35 0.99 -5.71 -15.00
N ASP A 36 2.16 -5.86 -15.65
CA ASP A 36 3.06 -6.98 -15.36
C ASP A 36 3.75 -6.73 -14.01
N ASN A 37 4.45 -5.59 -13.89
CA ASN A 37 5.06 -5.08 -12.66
C ASN A 37 4.69 -3.61 -12.40
N LEU A 38 4.84 -3.19 -11.14
CA LEU A 38 4.72 -1.78 -10.73
C LEU A 38 5.92 -1.38 -9.85
N ASN A 39 6.79 -0.52 -10.39
CA ASN A 39 7.93 0.03 -9.67
C ASN A 39 7.61 1.45 -9.16
N ALA A 40 7.52 1.61 -7.84
CA ALA A 40 7.40 2.92 -7.21
C ALA A 40 8.79 3.45 -6.84
N ASN A 41 9.24 4.48 -7.57
CA ASN A 41 10.54 5.11 -7.36
C ASN A 41 10.42 6.34 -6.45
N ALA A 42 11.54 7.02 -6.19
CA ALA A 42 11.59 8.14 -5.25
C ALA A 42 10.54 9.22 -5.57
N GLY A 43 9.81 9.66 -4.55
CA GLY A 43 8.75 10.65 -4.65
C GLY A 43 7.41 10.11 -5.18
N ALA A 44 7.31 8.81 -5.45
CA ALA A 44 6.06 8.17 -5.87
C ALA A 44 5.16 7.92 -4.67
N ARG A 45 3.86 8.16 -4.82
CA ARG A 45 2.85 7.80 -3.84
C ARG A 45 1.78 6.93 -4.50
N ILE A 46 1.54 5.76 -3.92
CA ILE A 46 0.45 4.85 -4.30
C ILE A 46 -0.58 4.86 -3.17
N THR A 47 -1.84 5.11 -3.51
CA THR A 47 -2.92 5.26 -2.52
C THR A 47 -4.30 4.85 -3.06
N GLY A 48 -5.32 4.94 -2.21
CA GLY A 48 -6.71 4.61 -2.54
C GLY A 48 -7.17 3.26 -1.96
N THR A 49 -8.35 2.84 -2.40
CA THR A 49 -9.09 1.70 -1.83
C THR A 49 -9.41 0.58 -2.83
N GLY A 50 -8.72 0.57 -3.97
CA GLY A 50 -8.99 -0.36 -5.06
C GLY A 50 -8.06 -1.56 -5.14
N ARG A 51 -8.00 -2.16 -6.34
CA ARG A 51 -7.17 -3.34 -6.62
C ARG A 51 -6.06 -3.01 -7.62
N ILE A 52 -4.83 -3.34 -7.27
CA ILE A 52 -3.68 -3.36 -8.18
C ILE A 52 -3.40 -4.83 -8.50
N ALA A 53 -3.72 -5.26 -9.71
CA ALA A 53 -3.51 -6.63 -10.19
C ALA A 53 -2.23 -6.69 -11.02
N LEU A 54 -1.27 -7.46 -10.53
CA LEU A 54 0.05 -7.63 -11.13
C LEU A 54 0.25 -9.09 -11.48
N ASP A 55 0.87 -9.35 -12.62
CA ASP A 55 1.29 -10.71 -12.98
C ASP A 55 2.51 -11.13 -12.15
N SER A 56 3.31 -10.16 -11.68
CA SER A 56 4.42 -10.40 -10.77
C SER A 56 4.36 -9.48 -9.55
N THR A 57 5.18 -8.41 -9.48
CA THR A 57 5.43 -7.71 -8.21
C THR A 57 5.20 -6.20 -8.25
N LEU A 58 4.75 -5.66 -7.11
CA LEU A 58 4.90 -4.24 -6.77
C LEU A 58 6.22 -4.07 -6.01
N ARG A 59 7.11 -3.23 -6.51
CA ARG A 59 8.32 -2.81 -5.79
C ARG A 59 8.18 -1.39 -5.25
N ALA A 60 8.09 -1.24 -3.94
CA ALA A 60 8.14 0.05 -3.25
C ALA A 60 9.59 0.40 -2.91
N GLY A 61 10.23 1.14 -3.81
CA GLY A 61 11.64 1.54 -3.70
C GLY A 61 11.87 2.71 -2.75
N SER A 62 13.15 3.02 -2.51
CA SER A 62 13.57 4.11 -1.62
C SER A 62 12.91 5.45 -1.95
N GLY A 63 12.33 6.09 -0.93
CA GLY A 63 11.66 7.37 -1.05
C GLY A 63 10.27 7.32 -1.70
N SER A 64 9.72 6.12 -1.97
CA SER A 64 8.32 5.95 -2.34
C SER A 64 7.43 5.79 -1.10
N THR A 65 6.12 6.00 -1.28
CA THR A 65 5.13 5.80 -0.22
C THR A 65 3.96 4.97 -0.73
N LEU A 66 3.69 3.87 -0.04
CA LEU A 66 2.45 3.10 -0.15
C LEU A 66 1.55 3.46 1.02
N ALA A 67 0.37 4.01 0.74
CA ALA A 67 -0.56 4.46 1.76
C ALA A 67 -1.98 4.06 1.37
N PRO A 68 -2.47 2.88 1.80
CA PRO A 68 -3.87 2.51 1.60
C PRO A 68 -4.82 3.61 2.08
N GLY A 69 -5.98 3.75 1.45
CA GLY A 69 -7.04 4.66 1.89
C GLY A 69 -7.20 5.99 1.13
N ASN A 70 -8.35 6.64 1.37
CA ASN A 70 -8.48 8.11 1.52
C ASN A 70 -9.00 8.29 2.96
N SER A 71 -8.12 8.00 3.91
CA SER A 71 -8.37 7.10 5.03
C SER A 71 -9.63 7.34 5.86
N PRO A 72 -10.26 6.24 6.36
CA PRO A 72 -9.80 4.84 6.29
C PRO A 72 -10.03 4.15 4.93
N GLY A 73 -9.20 3.15 4.58
CA GLY A 73 -9.52 2.27 3.46
C GLY A 73 -8.64 1.04 3.20
N LEU A 74 -9.16 0.13 2.37
CA LEU A 74 -8.54 -1.14 1.99
C LEU A 74 -7.90 -1.05 0.61
N LEU A 75 -6.58 -1.16 0.50
CA LEU A 75 -5.87 -1.31 -0.78
C LEU A 75 -5.47 -2.78 -0.96
N THR A 76 -5.82 -3.37 -2.10
CA THR A 76 -5.44 -4.75 -2.41
C THR A 76 -4.39 -4.82 -3.52
N ILE A 77 -3.28 -5.50 -3.25
CA ILE A 77 -2.30 -5.93 -4.24
C ILE A 77 -2.58 -7.40 -4.57
N ASN A 78 -3.01 -7.67 -5.79
CA ASN A 78 -3.10 -9.02 -6.34
C ASN A 78 -1.82 -9.34 -7.09
N GLY A 79 -0.87 -9.92 -6.38
CA GLY A 79 0.50 -10.13 -6.80
C GLY A 79 1.40 -9.98 -5.56
N ASP A 80 2.70 -10.05 -5.78
CA ASP A 80 3.67 -9.90 -4.70
C ASP A 80 3.94 -8.43 -4.37
N LEU A 81 4.36 -8.15 -3.14
CA LEU A 81 4.82 -6.84 -2.71
C LEU A 81 6.22 -6.93 -2.12
N THR A 82 7.17 -6.20 -2.70
CA THR A 82 8.48 -5.96 -2.11
C THR A 82 8.60 -4.52 -1.66
N ILE A 83 8.80 -4.28 -0.36
CA ILE A 83 9.18 -2.98 0.19
C ILE A 83 10.70 -2.97 0.41
N ASP A 84 11.39 -2.12 -0.34
CA ASP A 84 12.84 -2.01 -0.34
C ASP A 84 13.27 -0.54 -0.31
N GLY A 85 13.13 0.04 0.88
CA GLY A 85 13.44 1.43 1.19
C GLY A 85 12.22 2.36 1.15
N GLY A 86 11.06 1.86 0.71
CA GLY A 86 9.80 2.61 0.71
C GLY A 86 9.18 2.76 2.10
N THR A 87 8.19 3.64 2.20
CA THR A 87 7.36 3.79 3.40
C THR A 87 6.00 3.14 3.20
N LEU A 88 5.60 2.26 4.11
CA LEU A 88 4.21 1.87 4.31
C LEU A 88 3.60 2.78 5.37
N LEU A 89 2.63 3.61 4.99
CA LEU A 89 1.90 4.48 5.89
C LEU A 89 0.51 3.91 6.13
N ILE A 90 0.16 3.70 7.40
CA ILE A 90 -1.15 3.21 7.85
C ILE A 90 -1.77 4.27 8.76
N GLU A 91 -3.03 4.62 8.53
CA GLU A 91 -3.76 5.58 9.35
C GLU A 91 -4.88 4.88 10.16
N LEU A 92 -5.00 5.22 11.44
CA LEU A 92 -6.06 4.74 12.34
C LEU A 92 -6.95 5.92 12.76
N ALA A 93 -8.23 5.88 12.44
CA ALA A 93 -9.23 6.84 12.91
C ALA A 93 -10.17 6.26 13.99
N GLY A 94 -10.12 4.94 14.21
CA GLY A 94 -10.93 4.24 15.20
C GLY A 94 -10.50 2.78 15.39
N ALA A 95 -11.17 2.08 16.30
CA ALA A 95 -10.82 0.71 16.71
C ALA A 95 -11.46 -0.38 15.83
N ASP A 96 -12.57 -0.06 15.17
CA ASP A 96 -13.37 -1.06 14.47
C ASP A 96 -12.91 -1.25 13.01
N PRO A 97 -13.12 -2.43 12.40
CA PRO A 97 -12.86 -2.65 10.98
C PRO A 97 -13.52 -1.58 10.11
N GLY A 98 -12.77 -1.06 9.14
CA GLY A 98 -13.20 0.06 8.31
C GLY A 98 -12.97 1.44 8.95
N GLN A 99 -12.43 1.51 10.17
CA GLN A 99 -11.96 2.75 10.81
C GLN A 99 -10.44 2.90 10.77
N TYR A 100 -9.75 1.99 10.09
CA TYR A 100 -8.32 2.07 9.85
C TYR A 100 -7.96 1.53 8.47
N ASP A 101 -6.77 1.91 8.01
CA ASP A 101 -6.22 1.44 6.75
C ASP A 101 -5.81 -0.04 6.83
N VAL A 102 -6.09 -0.74 5.73
CA VAL A 102 -5.66 -2.13 5.55
C VAL A 102 -4.95 -2.26 4.21
N LEU A 103 -3.73 -2.79 4.26
CA LEU A 103 -3.04 -3.28 3.07
C LEU A 103 -3.27 -4.79 2.98
N ARG A 104 -3.92 -5.24 1.90
CA ARG A 104 -4.02 -6.66 1.57
C ARG A 104 -3.09 -7.01 0.44
N VAL A 105 -2.29 -8.05 0.62
CA VAL A 105 -1.42 -8.63 -0.40
C VAL A 105 -1.82 -10.08 -0.62
N GLU A 106 -2.26 -10.40 -1.83
CA GLU A 106 -2.69 -11.73 -2.21
C GLU A 106 -1.51 -12.62 -2.61
N GLY A 107 -0.29 -12.10 -2.75
CA GLY A 107 0.93 -12.89 -2.94
C GLY A 107 1.82 -12.88 -1.70
N ASP A 108 3.13 -12.93 -1.94
CA ASP A 108 4.15 -12.76 -0.91
C ASP A 108 4.35 -11.26 -0.58
N LEU A 109 4.61 -10.96 0.69
CA LEU A 109 5.06 -9.64 1.14
C LEU A 109 6.47 -9.75 1.72
N ALA A 110 7.45 -9.09 1.08
CA ALA A 110 8.81 -8.96 1.57
C ALA A 110 9.10 -7.51 1.99
N PHE A 111 9.30 -7.27 3.28
CA PHE A 111 9.72 -5.98 3.83
C PHE A 111 11.22 -6.02 4.13
N ASN A 112 12.02 -5.70 3.12
CA ASN A 112 13.49 -5.83 3.15
C ASN A 112 14.16 -4.66 3.84
N SER A 113 13.64 -3.44 3.65
CA SER A 113 14.13 -2.20 4.25
C SER A 113 13.09 -1.10 4.13
N GLY A 114 13.19 -0.03 4.93
CA GLY A 114 12.31 1.14 4.85
C GLY A 114 11.56 1.40 6.15
N ALA A 115 10.40 2.05 6.05
CA ALA A 115 9.66 2.50 7.22
C ALA A 115 8.22 1.98 7.24
N PHE A 116 7.79 1.42 8.36
CA PHE A 116 6.39 1.23 8.70
C PHE A 116 5.97 2.38 9.62
N ASN A 117 5.07 3.24 9.13
CA ASN A 117 4.61 4.40 9.89
C ASN A 117 3.13 4.27 10.23
N LEU A 118 2.79 4.53 11.48
CA LEU A 118 1.42 4.56 11.97
C LEU A 118 1.00 5.99 12.31
N SER A 119 -0.08 6.48 11.71
CA SER A 119 -0.65 7.80 12.02
C SER A 119 -1.99 7.64 12.74
N LEU A 120 -2.20 8.37 13.83
CA LEU A 120 -3.48 8.46 14.53
C LEU A 120 -4.23 9.70 14.04
N LEU A 121 -5.42 9.50 13.49
CA LEU A 121 -6.27 10.58 12.97
C LEU A 121 -7.32 11.02 13.99
N ASP A 122 -7.88 12.22 13.81
CA ASP A 122 -9.07 12.72 14.53
C ASP A 122 -9.00 12.64 16.07
N GLY A 123 -7.78 12.68 16.62
CA GLY A 123 -7.57 12.55 18.06
C GLY A 123 -7.82 11.16 18.62
N PHE A 124 -7.88 10.13 17.75
CA PHE A 124 -8.02 8.74 18.15
C PHE A 124 -6.91 8.33 19.11
N LYS A 125 -7.31 7.69 20.21
CA LYS A 125 -6.43 7.15 21.23
C LYS A 125 -6.78 5.68 21.43
N PRO A 126 -6.05 4.75 20.80
CA PRO A 126 -6.24 3.32 21.03
C PRO A 126 -6.19 2.99 22.53
N ALA A 127 -6.98 2.02 22.96
CA ALA A 127 -6.78 1.46 24.29
C ALA A 127 -5.41 0.76 24.34
N GLY A 128 -4.79 0.68 25.52
CA GLY A 128 -3.43 0.15 25.65
C GLY A 128 -3.25 -1.31 25.22
N ASN A 129 -4.35 -2.04 24.99
CA ASN A 129 -4.38 -3.42 24.52
C ASN A 129 -5.16 -3.59 23.19
N SER A 130 -5.42 -2.51 22.46
CA SER A 130 -6.05 -2.60 21.14
C SER A 130 -5.11 -3.26 20.13
N GLU A 131 -5.64 -4.22 19.38
CA GLU A 131 -4.94 -4.88 18.28
C GLU A 131 -5.59 -4.51 16.95
N PHE A 132 -4.76 -4.23 15.93
CA PHE A 132 -5.21 -3.82 14.61
C PHE A 132 -4.59 -4.72 13.56
N ARG A 133 -5.41 -5.34 12.72
CA ARG A 133 -4.95 -6.10 11.55
C ARG A 133 -4.86 -5.17 10.35
N VAL A 134 -3.74 -4.49 10.24
CA VAL A 134 -3.50 -3.47 9.20
C VAL A 134 -2.77 -4.00 7.96
N ILE A 135 -2.21 -5.21 8.07
CA ILE A 135 -1.63 -5.94 6.94
C ILE A 135 -2.26 -7.33 6.91
N GLU A 136 -2.72 -7.73 5.74
CA GLU A 136 -3.19 -9.08 5.45
C GLU A 136 -2.33 -9.64 4.30
N VAL A 137 -1.69 -10.79 4.53
CA VAL A 137 -0.87 -11.48 3.51
C VAL A 137 -1.44 -12.88 3.32
N ARG A 138 -1.71 -13.26 2.07
CA ARG A 138 -2.25 -14.59 1.76
C ARG A 138 -1.19 -15.68 1.81
N ASP A 139 -0.01 -15.38 1.25
CA ASP A 139 1.10 -16.34 1.17
C ASP A 139 2.14 -16.05 2.26
N THR A 140 3.36 -15.61 1.93
CA THR A 140 4.45 -15.43 2.91
C THR A 140 4.66 -13.97 3.31
N LEU A 141 4.81 -13.73 4.62
CA LEU A 141 5.33 -12.48 5.16
C LEU A 141 6.81 -12.65 5.56
N SER A 142 7.71 -11.94 4.88
CA SER A 142 9.14 -11.86 5.21
C SER A 142 9.47 -10.46 5.73
N LEU A 143 10.09 -10.37 6.91
CA LEU A 143 10.46 -9.12 7.57
C LEU A 143 11.94 -9.11 7.92
N ASN A 144 12.69 -8.14 7.37
CA ASN A 144 14.05 -7.86 7.82
C ASN A 144 14.03 -6.82 8.94
N THR A 145 13.82 -7.27 10.18
CA THR A 145 13.64 -6.38 11.35
C THR A 145 14.86 -5.51 11.66
N GLY A 146 16.05 -5.84 11.16
CA GLY A 146 17.25 -5.01 11.29
C GLY A 146 17.29 -3.79 10.34
N ALA A 147 16.39 -3.74 9.36
CA ALA A 147 16.36 -2.70 8.32
C ALA A 147 14.99 -2.02 8.17
N VAL A 148 13.97 -2.47 8.92
CA VAL A 148 12.66 -1.84 9.02
C VAL A 148 12.62 -0.94 10.24
N THR A 149 12.30 0.34 10.03
CA THR A 149 12.04 1.28 11.14
C THR A 149 10.54 1.38 11.40
N PHE A 150 10.15 1.39 12.67
CA PHE A 150 8.77 1.62 13.09
C PHE A 150 8.66 3.06 13.60
N GLY A 151 7.77 3.83 12.98
CA GLY A 151 7.56 5.26 13.21
C GLY A 151 6.14 5.63 13.56
#